data_AF-A0A3M0Z9E2-F1
#
_entry.id   AF-A0A3M0Z9E2-F1
#
_cell.length_a   1.000
_cell.length_b   1.000
_cell.length_c   1.000
_cell.angle_alpha   90.00
_cell.angle_beta   90.00
_cell.angle_gamma   90.00
#
_symmetry.space_group_name_H-M   'P 1'
#
loop_
_entity.id
_entity.type
_entity.pdbx_description
1 polymer ?
#
loop_
_entity_poly.entity_id
_entity_poly.type
_entity_poly.pdbx_seq_one_letter_code
_entity_poly.pdbx_strand_id
1 'polypeptide(L)'
;LYFMLHRDPLNVKATLAYASFFVRNQQYDKALNIYTRAIRAGVDDPAVWMNLGNLFYLQELPRQALLFYERAEQHDIPDPKFRALLFYNKGKAYHSILEFTKGEELIQEAFRLNPALSRYITDTTLVMDAYPMAKDLHYPDWSFVIRQCLADTFSDPRVILLILFILIGVVLYIIRWPAYKAKQCERCGDAYCPRCTSKVASFPYCNACMHLFILRDGISPAARKQKLHQIEIFNRKTALVRNLVRLLIPGSGPFYINERFNGIWIMLIIAAGLSIISEISHVAPWWVPTHDLPGPVLLAVLTILVVYLLNGVYVLIRKA
;
A
#
# COMPACT_ATOMS: atom_id res chain seq x y z
N LEU A 1 -13.08 4.96 -11.55
CA LEU A 1 -12.67 4.53 -12.90
C LEU A 1 -12.29 3.05 -12.94
N TYR A 2 -11.15 2.63 -12.38
CA TYR A 2 -10.76 1.20 -12.33
C TYR A 2 -11.85 0.27 -11.77
N PHE A 3 -12.43 0.65 -10.62
CA PHE A 3 -13.51 -0.11 -9.98
C PHE A 3 -14.80 -0.15 -10.81
N MET A 4 -15.14 0.96 -11.50
CA MET A 4 -16.31 1.03 -12.38
C MET A 4 -16.18 0.04 -13.53
N LEU A 5 -15.00 -0.05 -14.14
CA LEU A 5 -14.72 -1.01 -15.24
C LEU A 5 -14.62 -2.47 -14.77
N HIS A 6 -14.33 -2.73 -13.50
CA HIS A 6 -14.39 -4.10 -12.96
C HIS A 6 -15.82 -4.60 -12.83
N ARG A 7 -16.75 -3.70 -12.47
CA ARG A 7 -18.18 -4.04 -12.31
C ARG A 7 -18.93 -4.01 -13.63
N ASP A 8 -18.64 -3.02 -14.46
CA ASP A 8 -19.25 -2.81 -15.77
C ASP A 8 -18.14 -2.59 -16.81
N PRO A 9 -17.61 -3.68 -17.37
CA PRO A 9 -16.62 -3.61 -18.45
C PRO A 9 -17.12 -2.91 -19.71
N LEU A 10 -18.44 -2.76 -19.87
CA LEU A 10 -19.08 -2.11 -21.01
C LEU A 10 -19.21 -0.59 -20.85
N ASN A 11 -18.76 -0.04 -19.71
CA ASN A 11 -18.91 1.38 -19.42
C ASN A 11 -17.99 2.25 -20.29
N VAL A 12 -18.56 2.76 -21.39
CA VAL A 12 -17.87 3.63 -22.35
C VAL A 12 -17.25 4.85 -21.66
N LYS A 13 -18.03 5.57 -20.85
CA LYS A 13 -17.57 6.78 -20.16
C LYS A 13 -16.37 6.52 -19.24
N ALA A 14 -16.45 5.45 -18.44
CA ALA A 14 -15.35 5.06 -17.56
C ALA A 14 -14.12 4.63 -18.36
N THR A 15 -14.30 3.97 -19.51
CA THR A 15 -13.23 3.57 -20.42
C THR A 15 -12.49 4.79 -20.96
N LEU A 16 -13.23 5.74 -21.55
CA LEU A 16 -12.68 6.97 -22.12
C LEU A 16 -11.95 7.82 -21.06
N ALA A 17 -12.57 8.00 -19.89
CA ALA A 17 -11.98 8.78 -18.80
C ALA A 17 -10.72 8.11 -18.23
N TYR A 18 -10.73 6.77 -18.07
CA TYR A 18 -9.58 6.05 -17.50
C TYR A 18 -8.41 5.99 -18.49
N ALA A 19 -8.68 5.69 -19.76
CA ALA A 19 -7.65 5.68 -20.77
C ALA A 19 -7.08 7.09 -21.02
N SER A 20 -7.92 8.13 -21.10
CA SER A 20 -7.44 9.51 -21.30
C SER A 20 -6.52 10.00 -20.18
N PHE A 21 -6.71 9.52 -18.94
CA PHE A 21 -5.77 9.78 -17.85
C PHE A 21 -4.36 9.23 -18.18
N PHE A 22 -4.26 8.02 -18.69
CA PHE A 22 -2.97 7.44 -19.06
C PHE A 22 -2.37 8.09 -20.31
N VAL A 23 -3.19 8.45 -21.30
CA VAL A 23 -2.74 9.18 -22.50
C VAL A 23 -2.12 10.54 -22.11
N ARG A 24 -2.77 11.31 -21.24
CA ARG A 24 -2.24 12.61 -20.75
C ARG A 24 -0.92 12.47 -19.98
N ASN A 25 -0.72 11.31 -19.33
CA ASN A 25 0.52 10.99 -18.62
C ASN A 25 1.54 10.26 -19.50
N GLN A 26 1.36 10.23 -20.83
CA GLN A 26 2.24 9.56 -21.80
C GLN A 26 2.45 8.05 -21.52
N GLN A 27 1.52 7.42 -20.80
CA GLN A 27 1.54 5.98 -20.50
C GLN A 27 0.69 5.22 -21.53
N TYR A 28 1.14 5.23 -22.78
CA TYR A 28 0.37 4.73 -23.93
C TYR A 28 0.03 3.25 -23.84
N ASP A 29 0.93 2.40 -23.33
CA ASP A 29 0.68 0.96 -23.18
C ASP A 29 -0.49 0.66 -22.23
N LYS A 30 -0.62 1.43 -21.16
CA LYS A 30 -1.72 1.29 -20.20
C LYS A 30 -3.04 1.74 -20.81
N ALA A 31 -3.03 2.84 -21.57
CA ALA A 31 -4.21 3.29 -22.30
C ALA A 31 -4.66 2.24 -23.33
N LEU A 32 -3.72 1.66 -24.09
CA LEU A 32 -3.98 0.60 -25.05
C LEU A 32 -4.61 -0.63 -24.39
N ASN A 33 -4.08 -1.05 -23.24
CA ASN A 33 -4.64 -2.18 -22.50
C ASN A 33 -6.09 -1.91 -22.06
N ILE A 34 -6.40 -0.69 -21.61
CA ILE A 34 -7.77 -0.32 -21.20
C ILE A 34 -8.73 -0.38 -22.39
N TYR A 35 -8.38 0.24 -23.52
CA TYR A 35 -9.21 0.19 -24.72
C TYR A 35 -9.38 -1.24 -25.23
N THR A 36 -8.30 -2.03 -25.28
CA THR A 36 -8.33 -3.42 -25.74
C THR A 36 -9.22 -4.28 -24.84
N ARG A 37 -9.15 -4.10 -23.51
CA ARG A 37 -10.02 -4.82 -22.56
C ARG A 37 -11.48 -4.45 -22.75
N ALA A 38 -11.79 -3.16 -22.95
CA ALA A 38 -13.16 -2.70 -23.18
C ALA A 38 -13.74 -3.29 -24.48
N ILE A 39 -12.97 -3.26 -25.57
CA ILE A 39 -13.37 -3.85 -26.87
C ILE A 39 -13.59 -5.37 -26.72
N ARG A 40 -12.69 -6.09 -26.04
CA ARG A 40 -12.87 -7.53 -25.77
C ARG A 40 -14.10 -7.83 -24.92
N ALA A 41 -14.50 -6.91 -24.05
CA ALA A 41 -15.71 -7.04 -23.25
C ALA A 41 -16.98 -6.76 -24.06
N GLY A 42 -16.87 -6.25 -25.28
CA GLY A 42 -18.00 -5.95 -26.17
C GLY A 42 -18.33 -4.46 -26.30
N VAL A 43 -17.45 -3.56 -25.84
CA VAL A 43 -17.63 -2.12 -26.11
C VAL A 43 -17.41 -1.85 -27.58
N ASP A 44 -18.44 -1.35 -28.24
CA ASP A 44 -18.43 -0.95 -29.64
C ASP A 44 -19.03 0.47 -29.76
N ASP A 45 -18.16 1.47 -29.61
CA ASP A 45 -18.55 2.88 -29.48
C ASP A 45 -17.60 3.77 -30.30
N PRO A 46 -18.11 4.72 -31.10
CA PRO A 46 -17.28 5.55 -31.98
C PRO A 46 -16.25 6.40 -31.23
N ALA A 47 -16.53 6.84 -29.99
CA ALA A 47 -15.57 7.62 -29.20
C ALA A 47 -14.40 6.75 -28.70
N VAL A 48 -14.66 5.47 -28.43
CA VAL A 48 -13.60 4.51 -28.08
C VAL A 48 -12.70 4.26 -29.28
N TRP A 49 -13.28 4.03 -30.46
CA TRP A 49 -12.52 3.83 -31.70
C TRP A 49 -11.72 5.07 -32.09
N MET A 50 -12.32 6.27 -32.04
CA MET A 50 -11.62 7.51 -32.34
C MET A 50 -10.45 7.73 -31.37
N ASN A 51 -10.66 7.57 -30.06
CA ASN A 51 -9.57 7.79 -29.10
C ASN A 51 -8.49 6.70 -29.15
N LEU A 52 -8.82 5.49 -29.62
CA LEU A 52 -7.81 4.48 -29.95
C LEU A 52 -6.99 4.90 -31.17
N GLY A 53 -7.63 5.42 -32.22
CA GLY A 53 -6.93 6.02 -33.37
C GLY A 53 -6.00 7.17 -32.94
N ASN A 54 -6.48 8.03 -32.04
CA ASN A 54 -5.68 9.10 -31.45
C ASN A 54 -4.42 8.57 -30.74
N LEU A 55 -4.55 7.47 -29.99
CA LEU A 55 -3.43 6.81 -29.32
C LEU A 55 -2.37 6.34 -30.33
N PHE A 56 -2.79 5.68 -31.42
CA PHE A 56 -1.86 5.24 -32.47
C PHE A 56 -1.22 6.41 -33.23
N TYR A 57 -1.94 7.51 -33.44
CA TYR A 57 -1.38 8.72 -34.02
C TYR A 57 -0.28 9.31 -33.12
N LEU A 58 -0.51 9.37 -31.80
CA LEU A 58 0.50 9.83 -30.83
C LEU A 58 1.73 8.91 -30.74
N GLN A 59 1.58 7.64 -31.12
CA GLN A 59 2.69 6.68 -31.25
C GLN A 59 3.38 6.75 -32.63
N GLU A 60 3.14 7.79 -33.41
CA GLU A 60 3.70 7.99 -34.76
C GLU A 60 3.31 6.88 -35.76
N LEU A 61 2.14 6.26 -35.56
CA LEU A 61 1.58 5.22 -36.42
C LEU A 61 0.31 5.71 -37.14
N PRO A 62 0.38 6.75 -38.00
CA PRO A 62 -0.81 7.39 -38.56
C PRO A 62 -1.60 6.49 -39.52
N ARG A 63 -0.96 5.56 -40.23
CA ARG A 63 -1.66 4.57 -41.06
C ARG A 63 -2.55 3.65 -40.22
N GLN A 64 -2.11 3.28 -39.02
CA GLN A 64 -2.94 2.47 -38.11
C GLN A 64 -4.05 3.31 -37.49
N ALA A 65 -3.75 4.57 -37.14
CA ALA A 65 -4.76 5.51 -36.64
C ALA A 65 -5.95 5.66 -37.60
N LEU A 66 -5.68 5.75 -38.92
CA LEU A 66 -6.70 5.85 -39.95
C LEU A 66 -7.68 4.66 -39.93
N LEU A 67 -7.20 3.43 -39.70
CA LEU A 67 -8.07 2.24 -39.59
C LEU A 67 -9.07 2.37 -38.44
N PHE A 68 -8.64 2.92 -37.31
CA PHE A 68 -9.52 3.12 -36.16
C PHE A 68 -10.48 4.30 -36.34
N TYR A 69 -10.07 5.36 -37.04
CA TYR A 69 -11.00 6.43 -37.42
C TYR A 69 -12.05 5.96 -38.42
N GLU A 70 -11.66 5.14 -39.41
CA GLU A 70 -12.60 4.49 -40.33
C GLU A 70 -13.56 3.56 -39.59
N ARG A 71 -13.09 2.85 -38.57
CA ARG A 71 -13.95 2.03 -37.71
C ARG A 71 -14.95 2.88 -36.93
N ALA A 72 -14.52 4.02 -36.37
CA ALA A 72 -15.42 4.96 -35.69
C ALA A 72 -16.50 5.50 -36.64
N GLU A 73 -16.14 5.81 -37.89
CA GLU A 73 -17.04 6.34 -38.92
C GLU A 73 -18.10 5.32 -39.41
N GLN A 74 -17.88 4.02 -39.20
CA GLN A 74 -18.89 2.98 -39.49
C GLN A 74 -20.11 3.03 -38.56
N HIS A 75 -20.03 3.76 -37.45
CA HIS A 75 -21.14 3.95 -36.51
C HIS A 75 -22.00 5.15 -36.87
N ASP A 76 -23.25 5.15 -36.41
CA ASP A 76 -24.06 6.36 -36.44
C ASP A 76 -23.53 7.39 -35.43
N ILE A 77 -23.28 8.61 -35.91
CA ILE A 77 -22.70 9.71 -35.16
C ILE A 77 -23.66 10.90 -35.25
N PRO A 78 -24.73 10.92 -34.44
CA PRO A 78 -25.76 11.95 -34.56
C PRO A 78 -25.26 13.34 -34.12
N ASP A 79 -24.26 13.42 -33.23
CA ASP A 79 -23.70 14.69 -32.78
C ASP A 79 -22.72 15.29 -33.81
N PRO A 80 -23.06 16.42 -34.46
CA PRO A 80 -22.18 17.08 -35.43
C PRO A 80 -20.86 17.54 -34.81
N LYS A 81 -20.83 17.83 -33.50
CA LYS A 81 -19.60 18.26 -32.82
C LYS A 81 -18.61 17.11 -32.71
N PHE A 82 -19.08 15.93 -32.29
CA PHE A 82 -18.25 14.73 -32.26
C PHE A 82 -17.79 14.34 -33.68
N ARG A 83 -18.69 14.38 -34.68
CA ARG A 83 -18.33 14.09 -36.07
C ARG A 83 -17.23 15.03 -36.59
N ALA A 84 -17.30 16.32 -36.24
CA ALA A 84 -16.25 17.28 -36.55
C ALA A 84 -14.90 16.90 -35.92
N LEU A 85 -14.87 16.45 -34.66
CA LEU A 85 -13.63 16.01 -34.01
C LEU A 85 -13.00 14.80 -34.72
N LEU A 86 -13.81 13.82 -35.08
CA LEU A 86 -13.36 12.64 -35.83
C LEU A 86 -12.73 13.04 -37.17
N PHE A 87 -13.42 13.89 -37.95
CA PHE A 87 -12.92 14.34 -39.25
C PHE A 87 -11.64 15.18 -39.14
N TYR A 88 -11.56 16.06 -38.13
CA TYR A 88 -10.34 16.81 -37.88
C TYR A 88 -9.15 15.89 -37.54
N ASN A 89 -9.32 14.96 -36.61
CA ASN A 89 -8.26 14.03 -36.22
C ASN A 89 -7.85 13.10 -37.38
N LYS A 90 -8.82 12.62 -38.17
CA LYS A 90 -8.58 11.83 -39.38
C LYS A 90 -7.83 12.64 -40.45
N GLY A 91 -8.22 13.90 -40.66
CA GLY A 91 -7.54 14.80 -41.59
C GLY A 91 -6.08 15.07 -41.21
N LYS A 92 -5.80 15.24 -39.91
CA LYS A 92 -4.42 15.32 -39.38
C LYS A 92 -3.61 14.05 -39.64
N ALA A 93 -4.23 12.87 -39.51
CA ALA A 93 -3.58 11.61 -39.84
C ALA A 93 -3.30 11.46 -41.35
N TYR A 94 -4.15 12.01 -42.23
CA TYR A 94 -3.84 12.08 -43.67
C TYR A 94 -2.69 13.04 -43.98
N HIS A 95 -2.65 14.21 -43.33
CA HIS A 95 -1.52 15.14 -43.46
C HIS A 95 -0.19 14.50 -43.05
N SER A 96 -0.15 13.69 -41.99
CA SER A 96 1.08 13.03 -41.55
C SER A 96 1.55 11.89 -42.47
N ILE A 97 0.68 11.38 -43.37
CA ILE A 97 1.07 10.44 -44.43
C ILE A 97 1.19 11.11 -45.81
N LEU A 98 1.26 12.45 -45.86
CA LEU A 98 1.44 13.27 -47.06
C LEU A 98 0.25 13.26 -48.05
N GLU A 99 -0.92 12.81 -47.60
CA GLU A 99 -2.17 12.83 -48.36
C GLU A 99 -2.92 14.16 -48.11
N PHE A 100 -2.28 15.27 -48.49
CA PHE A 100 -2.72 16.61 -48.11
C PHE A 100 -4.12 16.98 -48.62
N THR A 101 -4.45 16.62 -49.87
CA THR A 101 -5.77 16.93 -50.45
C THR A 101 -6.90 16.32 -49.63
N LYS A 102 -6.79 15.02 -49.30
CA LYS A 102 -7.80 14.33 -48.49
C LYS A 102 -7.86 14.87 -47.06
N GLY A 103 -6.70 15.18 -46.48
CA GLY A 103 -6.64 15.73 -45.14
C GLY A 103 -7.32 17.10 -45.03
N GLU A 104 -7.06 17.97 -46.01
CA GLU A 104 -7.65 19.31 -46.09
C GLU A 104 -9.15 19.27 -46.31
N GLU A 105 -9.65 18.40 -47.20
CA GLU A 105 -11.09 18.19 -47.40
C GLU A 105 -11.81 17.80 -46.10
N LEU A 106 -11.22 16.89 -45.32
CA LEU A 106 -11.77 16.45 -44.03
C LEU A 106 -11.72 17.54 -42.96
N ILE A 107 -10.64 18.30 -42.90
CA ILE A 107 -10.51 19.42 -41.95
C ILE A 107 -11.52 20.53 -42.28
N GLN A 108 -11.71 20.84 -43.56
CA GLN A 108 -12.72 21.81 -43.99
C GLN A 108 -14.14 21.33 -43.67
N GLU A 109 -14.44 20.05 -43.86
CA GLU A 109 -15.70 19.46 -43.42
C GLU A 109 -15.88 19.54 -41.91
N ALA A 110 -14.85 19.25 -41.12
CA ALA A 110 -14.89 19.41 -39.67
C ALA A 110 -15.26 20.84 -39.25
N PHE A 111 -14.70 21.85 -39.91
CA PHE A 111 -15.02 23.26 -39.63
C PHE A 111 -16.41 23.67 -40.12
N ARG A 112 -16.94 23.06 -41.18
CA ARG A 112 -18.34 23.26 -41.59
C ARG A 112 -19.31 22.67 -40.55
N LEU A 113 -19.02 21.48 -40.03
CA LEU A 113 -19.84 20.80 -39.02
C LEU A 113 -19.78 21.49 -37.65
N ASN A 114 -18.61 22.01 -37.26
CA ASN A 114 -18.43 22.74 -36.02
C ASN A 114 -17.50 23.95 -36.23
N PRO A 115 -18.04 25.12 -36.64
CA PRO A 115 -17.22 26.32 -36.84
C PRO A 115 -16.46 26.78 -35.60
N ALA A 116 -16.99 26.49 -34.40
CA ALA A 116 -16.34 26.84 -33.13
C ALA A 116 -15.10 25.99 -32.85
N LEU A 117 -14.93 24.84 -33.52
CA LEU A 117 -13.75 23.98 -33.38
C LEU A 117 -12.47 24.77 -33.66
N SER A 118 -12.45 25.55 -34.74
CA SER A 118 -11.31 26.40 -35.16
C SER A 118 -10.77 27.34 -34.07
N ARG A 119 -11.61 27.71 -33.08
CA ARG A 119 -11.21 28.58 -31.97
C ARG A 119 -10.50 27.83 -30.83
N TYR A 120 -10.71 26.52 -30.73
CA TYR A 120 -10.26 25.67 -29.61
C TYR A 120 -9.00 24.88 -29.94
N ILE A 121 -8.82 24.47 -31.20
CA ILE A 121 -7.65 23.72 -31.64
C ILE A 121 -6.46 24.64 -31.93
N THR A 122 -5.30 24.31 -31.36
CA THR A 122 -4.00 24.83 -31.79
C THR A 122 -3.40 23.87 -32.82
N ASP A 123 -2.55 24.37 -33.73
CA ASP A 123 -1.99 23.62 -34.87
C ASP A 123 -1.33 22.28 -34.49
N THR A 124 -0.90 22.15 -33.23
CA THR A 124 -0.19 20.98 -32.68
C THR A 124 -1.08 19.99 -31.93
N THR A 125 -2.37 20.27 -31.69
CA THR A 125 -3.16 19.50 -30.72
C THR A 125 -4.17 18.57 -31.41
N LEU A 126 -4.02 17.27 -31.17
CA LEU A 126 -5.04 16.27 -31.44
C LEU A 126 -6.17 16.40 -30.41
N VAL A 127 -7.44 16.30 -30.82
CA VAL A 127 -8.55 16.48 -29.89
C VAL A 127 -9.03 15.14 -29.37
N MET A 128 -8.76 14.88 -28.09
CA MET A 128 -9.38 13.75 -27.39
C MET A 128 -10.84 14.10 -27.11
N ASP A 129 -11.78 13.25 -27.52
CA ASP A 129 -13.14 13.35 -27.00
C ASP A 129 -13.12 12.80 -25.57
N ALA A 130 -13.02 13.72 -24.63
CA ALA A 130 -13.23 13.42 -23.22
C ALA A 130 -14.70 13.69 -22.90
N TYR A 131 -15.54 12.66 -23.01
CA TYR A 131 -16.79 12.60 -22.25
C TYR A 131 -16.47 12.96 -20.77
N PRO A 132 -17.33 13.73 -20.10
CA PRO A 132 -16.88 14.91 -19.36
C PRO A 132 -16.01 14.62 -18.14
N MET A 133 -15.35 15.70 -17.67
CA MET A 133 -14.64 15.78 -16.38
C MET A 133 -15.42 15.12 -15.24
N ALA A 134 -14.69 14.66 -14.23
CA ALA A 134 -15.13 13.91 -13.04
C ALA A 134 -16.45 14.34 -12.35
N LYS A 135 -16.96 15.54 -12.66
CA LYS A 135 -18.25 16.07 -12.20
C LYS A 135 -19.47 15.30 -12.72
N ASP A 136 -19.39 14.71 -13.92
CA ASP A 136 -20.50 13.94 -14.51
C ASP A 136 -20.38 12.42 -14.23
N LEU A 137 -19.31 12.00 -13.55
CA LEU A 137 -19.23 10.67 -12.96
C LEU A 137 -19.98 10.70 -11.62
N HIS A 138 -21.12 10.03 -11.57
CA HIS A 138 -21.76 9.71 -10.30
C HIS A 138 -20.81 8.81 -9.49
N TYR A 139 -20.14 9.39 -8.50
CA TYR A 139 -19.29 8.62 -7.59
C TYR A 139 -20.18 7.64 -6.81
N PRO A 140 -19.77 6.37 -6.65
CA PRO A 140 -20.52 5.45 -5.81
C PRO A 140 -20.56 6.00 -4.38
N ASP A 141 -21.69 5.82 -3.70
CA ASP A 141 -21.86 6.17 -2.30
C ASP A 141 -20.67 5.61 -1.48
N TRP A 142 -20.03 6.45 -0.66
CA TRP A 142 -18.90 6.05 0.18
C TRP A 142 -19.25 4.87 1.10
N SER A 143 -20.52 4.76 1.51
CA SER A 143 -21.03 3.63 2.29
C SER A 143 -20.94 2.29 1.54
N PHE A 144 -21.00 2.33 0.21
CA PHE A 144 -20.85 1.17 -0.67
C PHE A 144 -19.39 0.79 -0.86
N VAL A 145 -18.51 1.78 -1.10
CA VAL A 145 -17.06 1.54 -1.26
C VAL A 145 -16.47 0.90 0.00
N ILE A 146 -16.84 1.39 1.17
CA ILE A 146 -16.37 0.86 2.45
C ILE A 146 -16.86 -0.58 2.65
N ARG A 147 -18.14 -0.87 2.37
CA ARG A 147 -18.69 -2.23 2.50
C ARG A 147 -18.01 -3.22 1.58
N GLN A 148 -17.74 -2.84 0.34
CA GLN A 148 -17.07 -3.70 -0.63
C GLN A 148 -15.61 -3.97 -0.23
N CYS A 149 -14.88 -2.94 0.20
CA CYS A 149 -13.50 -3.07 0.62
C CYS A 149 -13.36 -3.97 1.86
N LEU A 150 -14.29 -3.84 2.82
CA LEU A 150 -14.39 -4.77 3.95
C LEU A 150 -14.71 -6.19 3.49
N ALA A 151 -15.65 -6.37 2.57
CA ALA A 151 -16.00 -7.68 2.03
C ALA A 151 -14.81 -8.35 1.34
N ASP A 152 -14.08 -7.63 0.49
CA ASP A 152 -12.89 -8.15 -0.20
C ASP A 152 -11.76 -8.50 0.79
N THR A 153 -11.57 -7.65 1.81
CA THR A 153 -10.56 -7.88 2.87
C THR A 153 -10.89 -9.11 3.73
N PHE A 154 -12.16 -9.29 4.10
CA PHE A 154 -12.60 -10.44 4.90
C PHE A 154 -12.82 -11.71 4.07
N SER A 155 -12.81 -11.62 2.74
CA SER A 155 -12.88 -12.77 1.83
C SER A 155 -11.50 -13.34 1.50
N ASP A 156 -10.41 -12.61 1.76
CA ASP A 156 -9.05 -13.12 1.56
C ASP A 156 -8.78 -14.30 2.54
N PRO A 157 -8.46 -15.50 2.05
CA PRO A 157 -8.15 -16.66 2.88
C PRO A 157 -7.06 -16.41 3.94
N ARG A 158 -6.13 -15.49 3.67
CA ARG A 158 -5.03 -15.14 4.57
C ARG A 158 -5.53 -14.38 5.80
N VAL A 159 -6.47 -13.45 5.61
CA VAL A 159 -7.07 -12.66 6.70
C VAL A 159 -7.91 -13.56 7.59
N ILE A 160 -8.66 -14.49 6.98
CA ILE A 160 -9.44 -15.51 7.72
C ILE A 160 -8.52 -16.37 8.59
N LEU A 161 -7.40 -16.85 8.04
CA LEU A 161 -6.41 -17.65 8.78
C LEU A 161 -5.80 -16.87 9.96
N LEU A 162 -5.48 -15.58 9.76
CA LEU A 162 -4.97 -14.72 10.83
C LEU A 162 -5.98 -14.56 11.97
N ILE A 163 -7.25 -14.32 11.64
CA ILE A 163 -8.34 -14.20 12.62
C ILE A 163 -8.50 -15.51 13.40
N LEU A 164 -8.50 -16.65 12.71
CA LEU A 164 -8.56 -17.99 13.34
C LEU A 164 -7.37 -18.23 14.27
N PHE A 165 -6.16 -17.86 13.87
CA PHE A 165 -4.96 -17.99 14.70
C PHE A 165 -5.04 -17.14 15.97
N ILE A 166 -5.52 -15.89 15.86
CA ILE A 166 -5.74 -15.01 17.01
C ILE A 166 -6.81 -15.61 17.95
N LEU A 167 -7.93 -16.10 17.41
CA LEU A 167 -8.99 -16.73 18.18
C LEU A 167 -8.49 -17.97 18.93
N ILE A 168 -7.73 -18.85 18.26
CA ILE A 168 -7.11 -20.02 18.90
C ILE A 168 -6.17 -19.57 20.02
N GLY A 169 -5.35 -18.53 19.78
CA GLY A 169 -4.48 -17.95 20.81
C GLY A 169 -5.25 -17.44 22.03
N VAL A 170 -6.37 -16.75 21.82
CA VAL A 170 -7.25 -16.26 22.89
C VAL A 170 -7.91 -17.42 23.63
N VAL A 171 -8.40 -18.43 22.93
CA VAL A 171 -9.00 -19.63 23.52
C VAL A 171 -7.97 -20.39 24.36
N LEU A 172 -6.76 -20.61 23.84
CA LEU A 172 -5.67 -21.23 24.60
C LEU A 172 -5.28 -20.39 25.83
N TYR A 173 -5.29 -19.05 25.71
CA TYR A 173 -5.03 -18.15 26.83
C TYR A 173 -6.11 -18.27 27.93
N ILE A 174 -7.39 -18.36 27.55
CA ILE A 174 -8.53 -18.53 28.47
C ILE A 174 -8.57 -19.93 29.09
N ILE A 175 -8.28 -20.99 28.33
CA ILE A 175 -8.28 -22.37 28.82
C ILE A 175 -7.13 -22.61 29.82
N ARG A 176 -5.99 -21.94 29.63
CA ARG A 176 -4.82 -22.06 30.53
C ARG A 176 -5.00 -21.32 31.87
N TRP A 177 -6.19 -20.80 32.16
CA TRP A 177 -6.44 -19.81 33.22
C TRP A 177 -6.85 -20.31 34.63
N PRO A 178 -6.95 -21.61 34.99
CA PRO A 178 -7.18 -21.97 36.39
C PRO A 178 -6.09 -22.81 37.11
N ALA A 179 -4.92 -23.09 36.52
CA ALA A 179 -3.92 -23.95 37.20
C ALA A 179 -2.73 -23.16 37.76
N TYR A 180 -2.77 -22.84 39.06
CA TYR A 180 -1.65 -22.51 39.96
C TYR A 180 -0.57 -21.53 39.43
N LYS A 181 -0.65 -20.27 39.87
CA LYS A 181 0.31 -19.19 39.55
C LYS A 181 1.65 -19.39 40.29
N ALA A 182 2.46 -20.36 39.88
CA ALA A 182 3.90 -20.28 40.13
C ALA A 182 4.42 -19.02 39.41
N LYS A 183 4.96 -18.07 40.17
CA LYS A 183 5.56 -16.84 39.63
C LYS A 183 7.06 -17.02 39.54
N GLN A 184 7.69 -16.29 38.62
CA GLN A 184 9.14 -16.24 38.52
C GLN A 184 9.69 -15.16 39.46
N CYS A 185 10.74 -15.48 40.22
CA CYS A 185 11.42 -14.50 41.04
C CYS A 185 12.22 -13.50 40.18
N GLU A 186 12.06 -12.20 40.43
CA GLU A 186 12.74 -11.13 39.66
C GLU A 186 14.27 -11.11 39.83
N ARG A 187 14.81 -11.76 40.88
CA ARG A 187 16.25 -11.75 41.20
C ARG A 187 17.01 -12.97 40.70
N CYS A 188 16.48 -14.17 40.92
CA CYS A 188 17.17 -15.41 40.60
C CYS A 188 16.51 -16.22 39.47
N GLY A 189 15.30 -15.85 39.05
CA GLY A 189 14.58 -16.56 38.00
C GLY A 189 13.91 -17.86 38.44
N ASP A 190 13.99 -18.24 39.71
CA ASP A 190 13.35 -19.46 40.20
C ASP A 190 11.83 -19.31 40.28
N ALA A 191 11.13 -20.40 39.97
CA ALA A 191 9.69 -20.50 40.21
C ALA A 191 9.41 -20.51 41.72
N TYR A 192 8.47 -19.70 42.17
CA TYR A 192 7.98 -19.70 43.54
C TYR A 192 6.47 -19.59 43.57
N CYS A 193 5.84 -20.18 44.60
CA CYS A 193 4.41 -20.05 44.82
C CYS A 193 4.14 -18.83 45.72
N PRO A 194 3.42 -17.79 45.26
CA PRO A 194 3.12 -16.60 46.05
C PRO A 194 2.31 -16.88 47.32
N ARG A 195 1.53 -17.97 47.33
CA ARG A 195 0.76 -18.42 48.50
C ARG A 195 1.61 -19.17 49.53
N CYS A 196 2.71 -19.78 49.12
CA CYS A 196 3.59 -20.55 50.00
C CYS A 196 4.70 -19.69 50.61
N THR A 197 5.05 -18.57 49.98
CA THR A 197 5.91 -17.54 50.59
C THR A 197 5.19 -16.85 51.75
N SER A 198 5.94 -16.45 52.78
CA SER A 198 5.41 -15.89 54.03
C SER A 198 4.44 -14.71 53.80
N LYS A 199 3.54 -14.47 54.77
CA LYS A 199 2.44 -13.49 54.68
C LYS A 199 2.87 -12.02 54.47
N VAL A 200 4.17 -11.71 54.44
CA VAL A 200 4.72 -10.38 54.09
C VAL A 200 4.71 -10.23 52.56
N ALA A 201 3.53 -10.37 51.97
CA ALA A 201 3.31 -10.69 50.55
C ALA A 201 3.18 -9.45 49.66
N SER A 202 4.23 -8.62 49.59
CA SER A 202 4.30 -7.52 48.62
C SER A 202 5.50 -7.58 47.66
N PHE A 203 6.46 -8.49 47.87
CA PHE A 203 7.67 -8.55 47.04
C PHE A 203 7.67 -9.71 46.03
N PRO A 204 8.14 -9.49 44.78
CA PRO A 204 8.21 -10.48 43.71
C PRO A 204 9.44 -11.41 43.83
N TYR A 205 9.73 -11.88 45.05
CA TYR A 205 10.93 -12.68 45.36
C TYR A 205 10.58 -14.09 45.83
N CYS A 206 11.40 -15.07 45.45
CA CYS A 206 11.33 -16.40 46.05
C CYS A 206 11.79 -16.36 47.51
N ASN A 207 11.47 -17.40 48.28
CA ASN A 207 11.76 -17.46 49.72
C ASN A 207 13.26 -17.23 50.01
N ALA A 208 14.15 -17.87 49.25
CA ALA A 208 15.59 -17.72 49.42
C ALA A 208 16.10 -16.29 49.15
N CYS A 209 15.57 -15.62 48.11
CA CYS A 209 15.93 -14.22 47.82
C CYS A 209 15.33 -13.26 48.84
N MET A 210 14.14 -13.57 49.37
CA MET A 210 13.50 -12.78 50.42
C MET A 210 14.34 -12.80 51.70
N HIS A 211 14.82 -13.96 52.14
CA HIS A 211 15.72 -14.06 53.29
C HIS A 211 17.08 -13.38 53.05
N LEU A 212 17.59 -13.42 51.81
CA LEU A 212 18.89 -12.83 51.49
C LEU A 212 18.87 -11.29 51.44
N PHE A 213 17.83 -10.67 50.88
CA PHE A 213 17.80 -9.23 50.62
C PHE A 213 16.88 -8.43 51.54
N ILE A 214 15.76 -9.01 51.98
CA ILE A 214 14.72 -8.31 52.76
C ILE A 214 14.86 -8.64 54.24
N LEU A 215 14.75 -9.91 54.62
CA LEU A 215 14.76 -10.31 56.04
C LEU A 215 16.19 -10.33 56.62
N ARG A 216 17.20 -10.62 55.79
CA ARG A 216 18.63 -10.65 56.16
C ARG A 216 18.96 -11.61 57.32
N ASP A 217 18.27 -12.75 57.36
CA ASP A 217 18.44 -13.77 58.41
C ASP A 217 19.75 -14.57 58.26
N GLY A 218 20.09 -15.38 59.28
CA GLY A 218 21.34 -16.14 59.42
C GLY A 218 21.53 -17.31 58.44
N ILE A 219 21.58 -17.01 57.14
CA ILE A 219 21.92 -17.98 56.09
C ILE A 219 23.41 -18.32 56.18
N SER A 220 23.77 -19.60 56.03
CA SER A 220 25.18 -20.01 56.02
C SER A 220 25.98 -19.28 54.92
N PRO A 221 27.26 -18.93 55.15
CA PRO A 221 28.08 -18.23 54.16
C PRO A 221 28.17 -18.96 52.81
N ALA A 222 28.19 -20.30 52.84
CA ALA A 222 28.22 -21.14 51.65
C ALA A 222 26.93 -21.03 50.82
N ALA A 223 25.75 -21.14 51.45
CA ALA A 223 24.46 -21.02 50.78
C ALA A 223 24.23 -19.60 50.21
N ARG A 224 24.70 -18.57 50.94
CA ARG A 224 24.69 -17.18 50.45
C ARG A 224 25.55 -17.01 49.20
N LYS A 225 26.77 -17.52 49.19
CA LYS A 225 27.68 -17.46 48.03
C LYS A 225 27.07 -18.16 46.80
N GLN A 226 26.52 -19.36 46.99
CA GLN A 226 25.87 -20.10 45.91
C GLN A 226 24.68 -19.34 45.32
N LYS A 227 23.84 -18.74 46.17
CA LYS A 227 22.67 -17.99 45.70
C LYS A 227 23.04 -16.70 44.98
N LEU A 228 24.05 -15.97 45.47
CA LEU A 228 24.58 -14.78 44.79
C LEU A 228 25.14 -15.12 43.41
N HIS A 229 25.87 -16.23 43.30
CA HIS A 229 26.38 -16.69 42.01
C HIS A 229 25.25 -17.03 41.02
N GLN A 230 24.17 -17.68 41.49
CA GLN A 230 22.98 -17.94 40.67
C GLN A 230 22.35 -16.63 40.18
N ILE A 231 22.21 -15.63 41.05
CA ILE A 231 21.66 -14.31 40.71
C ILE A 231 22.54 -13.60 39.67
N GLU A 232 23.87 -13.69 39.80
CA GLU A 232 24.80 -13.10 38.83
C GLU A 232 24.62 -13.72 37.44
N ILE A 233 24.56 -15.05 37.36
CA ILE A 233 24.33 -15.77 36.09
C ILE A 233 22.98 -15.39 35.50
N PHE A 234 21.92 -15.36 36.32
CA PHE A 234 20.58 -14.98 35.86
C PHE A 234 20.55 -13.55 35.35
N ASN A 235 21.15 -12.60 36.07
CA ASN A 235 21.22 -11.20 35.65
C ASN A 235 22.02 -11.04 34.34
N ARG A 236 23.14 -11.74 34.17
CA ARG A 236 23.92 -11.73 32.92
C ARG A 236 23.09 -12.26 31.75
N LYS A 237 22.43 -13.40 31.90
CA LYS A 237 21.58 -14.01 30.86
C LYS A 237 20.40 -13.08 30.51
N THR A 238 19.69 -12.58 31.50
CA THR A 238 18.51 -11.73 31.31
C THR A 238 18.89 -10.37 30.71
N ALA A 239 20.05 -9.82 31.08
CA ALA A 239 20.59 -8.60 30.46
C ALA A 239 20.96 -8.84 28.99
N LEU A 240 21.58 -9.98 28.66
CA LEU A 240 21.93 -10.34 27.29
C LEU A 240 20.68 -10.50 26.41
N VAL A 241 19.68 -11.25 26.88
CA VAL A 241 18.40 -11.44 26.17
C VAL A 241 17.70 -10.10 25.97
N ARG A 242 17.61 -9.27 27.01
CA ARG A 242 16.99 -7.93 26.93
C ARG A 242 17.70 -7.05 25.90
N ASN A 243 19.03 -7.07 25.88
CA ASN A 243 19.82 -6.28 24.94
C ASN A 243 19.63 -6.77 23.50
N LEU A 244 19.57 -8.09 23.28
CA LEU A 244 19.25 -8.65 21.96
C LEU A 244 17.84 -8.26 21.50
N VAL A 245 16.84 -8.35 22.37
CA VAL A 245 15.45 -7.96 22.03
C VAL A 245 15.34 -6.46 21.73
N ARG A 246 16.03 -5.61 22.49
CA ARG A 246 16.10 -4.16 22.23
C ARG A 246 16.80 -3.83 20.92
N LEU A 247 17.80 -4.62 20.54
CA LEU A 247 18.53 -4.45 19.28
C LEU A 247 17.68 -4.88 18.08
N LEU A 248 17.01 -6.03 18.17
CA LEU A 248 16.22 -6.62 17.10
C LEU A 248 14.88 -5.92 16.88
N ILE A 249 14.26 -5.42 17.96
CA ILE A 249 12.95 -4.78 17.91
C ILE A 249 13.07 -3.40 18.55
N PRO A 250 13.38 -2.36 17.76
CA PRO A 250 13.41 -0.99 18.25
C PRO A 250 12.06 -0.62 18.87
N GLY A 251 12.10 0.00 20.06
CA GLY A 251 10.88 0.33 20.81
C GLY A 251 10.35 -0.77 21.74
N SER A 252 10.94 -1.97 21.77
CA SER A 252 10.54 -3.05 22.70
C SER A 252 10.99 -2.84 24.16
N GLY A 253 11.85 -1.85 24.42
CA GLY A 253 12.45 -1.58 25.72
C GLY A 253 11.48 -1.41 26.92
N PRO A 254 10.36 -0.69 26.76
CA PRO A 254 9.29 -0.52 27.76
C PRO A 254 8.56 -1.79 28.20
N PHE A 255 8.62 -2.89 27.45
CA PHE A 255 7.92 -4.11 27.86
C PHE A 255 8.62 -4.85 29.00
N TYR A 256 9.89 -4.53 29.27
CA TYR A 256 10.72 -5.20 30.28
C TYR A 256 11.02 -4.34 31.52
N ILE A 257 10.80 -3.03 31.43
CA ILE A 257 10.98 -2.08 32.52
C ILE A 257 9.71 -1.24 32.54
N ASN A 258 9.13 -1.01 33.71
CA ASN A 258 7.86 -0.28 33.93
C ASN A 258 7.89 1.21 33.47
N GLU A 259 8.79 1.60 32.57
CA GLU A 259 8.86 2.88 31.87
C GLU A 259 7.84 2.87 30.71
N ARG A 260 6.64 3.40 30.95
CA ARG A 260 5.55 3.41 29.97
C ARG A 260 5.74 4.56 28.96
N PHE A 261 5.26 4.32 27.72
CA PHE A 261 4.94 5.28 26.65
C PHE A 261 5.94 5.51 25.49
N ASN A 262 7.26 5.50 25.67
CA ASN A 262 8.14 5.92 24.55
C ASN A 262 8.35 4.87 23.43
N GLY A 263 8.18 3.58 23.73
CA GLY A 263 8.47 2.49 22.78
C GLY A 263 7.39 2.26 21.73
N ILE A 264 6.12 2.56 22.07
CA ILE A 264 4.97 2.34 21.18
C ILE A 264 5.10 3.23 19.94
N TRP A 265 5.53 4.49 20.10
CA TRP A 265 5.73 5.41 18.97
C TRP A 265 6.79 4.93 17.99
N ILE A 266 7.90 4.37 18.49
CA ILE A 266 8.96 3.81 17.65
C ILE A 266 8.44 2.61 16.84
N MET A 267 7.63 1.74 17.46
CA MET A 267 7.02 0.61 16.75
C MET A 267 6.00 1.07 15.69
N LEU A 268 5.21 2.10 15.97
CA LEU A 268 4.25 2.67 15.02
C LEU A 268 4.95 3.29 13.79
N ILE A 269 6.08 4.00 14.00
CA ILE A 269 6.86 4.58 12.90
C ILE A 269 7.43 3.49 11.99
N ILE A 270 7.97 2.41 12.56
CA ILE A 270 8.49 1.27 11.79
C ILE A 270 7.35 0.58 11.02
N ALA A 271 6.19 0.37 11.66
CA ALA A 271 5.04 -0.23 11.01
C ALA A 271 4.53 0.63 9.83
N ALA A 272 4.45 1.95 10.01
CA ALA A 272 4.06 2.88 8.94
C ALA A 272 5.05 2.84 7.76
N GLY A 273 6.37 2.82 8.03
CA GLY A 273 7.38 2.70 6.98
C GLY A 273 7.29 1.39 6.19
N LEU A 274 7.08 0.26 6.88
CA LEU A 274 6.90 -1.04 6.23
C LEU A 274 5.62 -1.11 5.37
N SER A 275 4.52 -0.51 5.83
CA SER A 275 3.28 -0.44 5.05
C SER A 275 3.45 0.36 3.76
N ILE A 276 4.15 1.50 3.80
CA ILE A 276 4.44 2.31 2.61
C ILE A 276 5.27 1.51 1.60
N ILE A 277 6.29 0.77 2.06
CA ILE A 277 7.11 -0.10 1.21
C ILE A 277 6.25 -1.20 0.56
N SER A 278 5.37 -1.84 1.33
CA SER A 278 4.47 -2.90 0.84
C SER A 278 3.51 -2.38 -0.24
N GLU A 279 2.88 -1.23 -0.02
CA GLU A 279 1.87 -0.69 -0.94
C GLU A 279 2.50 -0.29 -2.30
N ILE A 280 3.70 0.28 -2.28
CA ILE A 280 4.43 0.65 -3.51
C ILE A 280 4.93 -0.59 -4.26
N SER A 281 5.31 -1.67 -3.55
CA SER A 281 5.73 -2.93 -4.18
C SER A 281 4.62 -3.66 -4.95
N HIS A 282 3.35 -3.40 -4.61
CA HIS A 282 2.20 -3.88 -5.38
C HIS A 282 1.94 -3.05 -6.65
N VAL A 283 2.36 -1.78 -6.66
CA VAL A 283 2.15 -0.84 -7.78
C VAL A 283 3.30 -0.91 -8.80
N ALA A 284 4.52 -1.25 -8.36
CA ALA A 284 5.69 -1.44 -9.22
C ALA A 284 6.50 -2.67 -8.75
N PRO A 285 6.58 -3.76 -9.54
CA PRO A 285 7.39 -4.92 -9.19
C PRO A 285 8.87 -4.54 -9.06
N TRP A 286 9.53 -5.09 -8.05
CA TRP A 286 10.95 -4.86 -7.70
C TRP A 286 11.98 -5.23 -8.78
N TRP A 287 11.55 -5.85 -9.90
CA TRP A 287 12.39 -6.19 -11.04
C TRP A 287 12.33 -5.19 -12.19
N VAL A 288 11.55 -4.10 -12.09
CA VAL A 288 11.56 -3.05 -13.11
C VAL A 288 12.79 -2.16 -12.85
N PRO A 289 13.78 -2.10 -13.77
CA PRO A 289 15.00 -1.35 -13.57
C PRO A 289 14.74 0.13 -13.86
N THR A 290 14.11 0.83 -12.93
CA THR A 290 14.19 2.29 -12.87
C THR A 290 15.42 2.65 -12.06
N HIS A 291 16.36 3.40 -12.62
CA HIS A 291 17.63 3.75 -11.98
C HIS A 291 17.49 4.53 -10.66
N ASP A 292 16.28 4.98 -10.31
CA ASP A 292 15.97 5.69 -9.07
C ASP A 292 14.90 4.95 -8.25
N LEU A 293 15.19 4.68 -6.98
CA LEU A 293 14.18 4.30 -5.99
C LEU A 293 13.13 5.43 -5.92
N PRO A 294 11.82 5.12 -5.94
CA PRO A 294 10.79 6.15 -5.74
C PRO A 294 11.09 6.91 -4.45
N GLY A 295 11.15 8.25 -4.52
CA GLY A 295 11.51 9.12 -3.39
C GLY A 295 10.86 8.74 -2.04
N PRO A 296 9.57 8.36 -1.99
CA PRO A 296 8.92 7.89 -0.76
C PRO A 296 9.50 6.59 -0.18
N VAL A 297 9.94 5.65 -1.04
CA VAL A 297 10.59 4.39 -0.62
C VAL A 297 11.98 4.68 -0.06
N LEU A 298 12.75 5.52 -0.74
CA LEU A 298 14.08 5.93 -0.25
C LEU A 298 13.96 6.63 1.11
N LEU A 299 12.99 7.54 1.27
CA LEU A 299 12.72 8.21 2.54
C LEU A 299 12.29 7.24 3.63
N ALA A 300 11.41 6.28 3.33
CA ALA A 300 10.97 5.26 4.29
C ALA A 300 12.14 4.36 4.73
N VAL A 301 12.97 3.89 3.80
CA VAL A 301 14.16 3.08 4.08
C VAL A 301 15.18 3.87 4.92
N LEU A 302 15.47 5.12 4.55
CA LEU A 302 16.35 5.99 5.31
C LEU A 302 15.83 6.24 6.73
N THR A 303 14.52 6.47 6.88
CA THR A 303 13.89 6.65 8.19
C THR A 303 14.05 5.41 9.06
N ILE A 304 13.80 4.21 8.51
CA ILE A 304 13.98 2.94 9.23
C ILE A 304 15.45 2.77 9.63
N LEU A 305 16.39 3.00 8.72
CA LEU A 305 17.83 2.88 9.00
C LEU A 305 18.28 3.86 10.09
N VAL A 306 17.83 5.12 10.03
CA VAL A 306 18.12 6.13 11.06
C VAL A 306 17.55 5.71 12.42
N VAL A 307 16.30 5.22 12.46
CA VAL A 307 15.69 4.71 13.70
C VAL A 307 16.49 3.54 14.28
N TYR A 308 16.93 2.60 13.45
CA TYR A 308 17.77 1.48 13.87
C TYR A 308 19.16 1.93 14.37
N LEU A 309 19.78 2.89 13.69
CA LEU A 309 21.09 3.42 14.04
C LEU A 309 21.03 4.19 15.37
N LEU A 310 20.03 5.07 15.54
CA LEU A 310 19.77 5.77 16.80
C LEU A 310 19.46 4.80 17.94
N ASN A 311 18.67 3.75 17.69
CA ASN A 311 18.39 2.71 18.68
C ASN A 311 19.65 1.91 19.05
N GLY A 312 20.50 1.58 18.07
CA GLY A 312 21.78 0.93 18.31
C GLY A 312 22.72 1.76 19.18
N VAL A 313 22.86 3.06 18.87
CA VAL A 313 23.62 4.03 19.68
C VAL A 313 23.06 4.12 21.11
N TYR A 314 21.73 4.23 21.26
CA TYR A 314 21.07 4.27 22.56
C TYR A 314 21.33 3.01 23.41
N VAL A 315 21.25 1.81 22.80
CA VAL A 315 21.52 0.53 23.48
C VAL A 315 22.99 0.40 23.88
N LEU A 316 23.92 0.92 23.07
CA LEU A 316 25.35 0.91 23.37
C LEU A 316 25.72 1.89 24.50
N ILE A 317 25.12 3.09 24.51
CA ILE A 317 25.38 4.09 25.57
C ILE A 317 24.84 3.61 26.93
N ARG A 318 23.65 3.00 26.99
CA ARG A 318 23.07 2.47 28.25
C ARG A 318 23.76 1.18 28.76
N LYS A 319 24.72 0.62 28.02
CA LYS A 319 25.59 -0.50 28.44
C LYS A 319 26.83 -0.01 29.22
N ALA A 320 27.20 1.27 29.10
CA ALA A 320 28.23 1.93 29.90
C ALA A 320 27.62 2.46 31.21
#